data_AF-A0A376DWQ6-F1
#
_entry.id   AF-A0A376DWQ6-F1
#
_cell.length_a   1.000
_cell.length_b   1.000
_cell.length_c   1.000
_cell.angle_alpha   90.00
_cell.angle_beta   90.00
_cell.angle_gamma   90.00
#
_symmetry.space_group_name_H-M   'P 1'
#
loop_
_entity.id
_entity.type
_entity.pdbx_description
1 polymer ?
#
loop_
_entity_poly.entity_id
_entity_poly.type
_entity_poly.pdbx_seq_one_letter_code
_entity_poly.pdbx_strand_id
1 'polypeptide(L)'
;MKKSTIIFFTVLGILCNAQNFKTKRGIVSLDGVHVAKISNKSNIYTFMDLSETPMYTMEFIDKSIVDSVRDSYIKLNRVYNRDKTIEMDYISPSAFSGEEKSAVYTSIKGLKVIDNKGINVKNLDEIFKNVPKRKLDSKTKDAYTTRNKIDKLNIEVNKVGEIISNGVPVGYFTNLPVSFGSEDTITDKTFIDIEVYDAKSKYIGKYITTTKQIKTANGKIFTIYREISGRAALLKFPTYKAIAERMAIMDPNFIKVQEKVIVGDVVKGNAEK
;
A
#
# COMPACT_ATOMS: atom_id res chain seq x y z
N MET A 1 -33.16 45.46 14.50
CA MET A 1 -32.55 44.12 14.65
C MET A 1 -32.35 43.84 16.13
N LYS A 2 -32.85 42.70 16.64
CA LYS A 2 -32.72 42.36 18.07
C LYS A 2 -31.24 42.04 18.38
N LYS A 3 -30.71 42.54 19.50
CA LYS A 3 -29.30 42.35 19.91
C LYS A 3 -28.86 40.87 19.90
N SER A 4 -29.79 39.94 20.13
CA SER A 4 -29.52 38.49 20.07
C SER A 4 -29.16 37.98 18.67
N THR A 5 -29.70 38.58 17.61
CA THR A 5 -29.42 38.17 16.23
C THR A 5 -27.99 38.54 15.83
N ILE A 6 -27.50 39.70 16.29
CA ILE A 6 -26.12 40.15 16.01
C ILE A 6 -25.13 39.20 16.70
N ILE A 7 -25.35 38.86 17.98
CA ILE A 7 -24.48 37.95 18.74
C ILE A 7 -24.42 36.56 18.07
N PHE A 8 -25.55 36.05 17.58
CA PHE A 8 -25.60 34.76 16.89
C PHE A 8 -24.78 34.75 15.58
N PHE A 9 -24.88 35.81 14.76
CA PHE A 9 -24.08 35.93 13.53
C PHE A 9 -22.59 36.17 13.80
N THR A 10 -22.23 36.89 14.87
CA THR A 10 -20.82 37.07 15.25
C THR A 10 -20.19 35.76 15.74
N VAL A 11 -20.93 34.95 16.51
CA VAL A 11 -20.46 33.62 16.96
C VAL A 11 -20.38 32.63 15.78
N LEU A 12 -21.34 32.64 14.85
CA LEU A 12 -21.24 31.86 13.62
C LEU A 12 -20.03 32.27 12.75
N GLY A 13 -19.75 33.57 12.65
CA GLY A 13 -18.61 34.09 11.88
C GLY A 13 -17.26 33.62 12.42
N ILE A 14 -17.12 33.49 13.75
CA ILE A 14 -15.91 32.96 14.39
C ILE A 14 -15.77 31.45 14.12
N LEU A 15 -16.88 30.71 14.08
CA LEU A 15 -16.91 29.27 13.79
C LEU A 15 -16.68 28.96 12.29
N CYS A 16 -16.95 29.91 11.40
CA CYS A 16 -16.84 29.75 9.94
C CYS A 16 -15.58 30.38 9.33
N ASN A 17 -14.54 30.69 10.12
CA ASN A 17 -13.22 31.05 9.60
C ASN A 17 -12.53 29.83 8.97
N ALA A 18 -13.06 29.37 7.84
CA ALA A 18 -12.35 28.50 6.93
C ALA A 18 -11.19 29.32 6.34
N GLN A 19 -10.00 29.22 6.95
CA GLN A 19 -8.79 29.81 6.41
C GLN A 19 -8.63 29.36 4.96
N ASN A 20 -8.67 30.32 4.04
CA ASN A 20 -8.69 30.04 2.62
C ASN A 20 -7.25 29.90 2.13
N PHE A 21 -6.92 28.74 1.59
CA PHE A 21 -5.61 28.52 0.97
C PHE A 21 -5.78 28.30 -0.53
N LYS A 22 -4.81 28.77 -1.30
CA LYS A 22 -4.78 28.63 -2.76
C LYS A 22 -3.37 28.32 -3.22
N THR A 23 -3.25 27.36 -4.11
CA THR A 23 -2.00 27.08 -4.83
C THR A 23 -2.18 27.48 -6.29
N LYS A 24 -1.29 28.31 -6.81
CA LYS A 24 -1.29 28.71 -8.23
C LYS A 24 0.14 28.88 -8.70
N ARG A 25 0.50 28.21 -9.80
CA ARG A 25 1.85 28.27 -10.41
C ARG A 25 2.97 27.99 -9.39
N GLY A 26 2.79 26.97 -8.54
CA GLY A 26 3.79 26.60 -7.53
C GLY A 26 3.92 27.57 -6.34
N ILE A 27 3.02 28.55 -6.20
CA ILE A 27 2.99 29.45 -5.03
C ILE A 27 1.80 29.09 -4.16
N VAL A 28 2.08 28.83 -2.88
CA VAL A 28 1.09 28.60 -1.82
C VAL A 28 0.75 29.93 -1.17
N SER A 29 -0.54 30.25 -1.16
CA SER A 29 -1.07 31.48 -0.56
C SER A 29 -2.10 31.16 0.51
N LEU A 30 -2.03 31.86 1.64
CA LEU A 30 -2.99 31.81 2.74
C LEU A 30 -3.66 33.16 2.90
N ASP A 31 -4.99 33.20 2.80
CA ASP A 31 -5.80 34.41 2.91
C ASP A 31 -5.30 35.57 2.02
N GLY A 32 -4.78 35.22 0.82
CA GLY A 32 -4.23 36.17 -0.15
C GLY A 32 -2.75 36.50 0.00
N VAL A 33 -2.08 36.06 1.08
CA VAL A 33 -0.65 36.28 1.33
C VAL A 33 0.16 35.10 0.79
N HIS A 34 1.21 35.35 0.02
CA HIS A 34 2.15 34.30 -0.41
C HIS A 34 3.00 33.86 0.79
N VAL A 35 3.03 32.56 1.06
CA VAL A 35 3.67 32.02 2.27
C VAL A 35 4.74 30.96 1.98
N ALA A 36 4.61 30.24 0.88
CA ALA A 36 5.57 29.20 0.51
C ALA A 36 5.54 28.95 -1.00
N LYS A 37 6.56 28.27 -1.50
CA LYS A 37 6.60 27.71 -2.86
C LYS A 37 6.55 26.18 -2.79
N ILE A 38 6.00 25.57 -3.83
CA ILE A 38 5.93 24.12 -4.01
C ILE A 38 6.35 23.79 -5.44
N SER A 39 7.22 22.79 -5.57
CA SER A 39 7.56 22.18 -6.85
C SER A 39 7.32 20.68 -6.76
N ASN A 40 7.05 20.04 -7.90
CA ASN A 40 6.83 18.60 -7.94
C ASN A 40 7.75 17.93 -8.97
N LYS A 41 8.19 16.73 -8.63
CA LYS A 41 8.84 15.79 -9.56
C LYS A 41 8.22 14.42 -9.32
N SER A 42 7.39 13.97 -10.26
CA SER A 42 6.59 12.75 -10.11
C SER A 42 5.67 12.81 -8.88
N ASN A 43 5.84 11.91 -7.91
CA ASN A 43 5.09 11.80 -6.66
C ASN A 43 5.73 12.55 -5.49
N ILE A 44 6.85 13.24 -5.71
CA ILE A 44 7.60 13.98 -4.68
C ILE A 44 7.31 15.47 -4.83
N TYR A 45 6.80 16.07 -3.76
CA TYR A 45 6.53 17.50 -3.63
C TYR A 45 7.56 18.14 -2.72
N THR A 46 8.28 19.14 -3.22
CA THR A 46 9.29 19.89 -2.48
C THR A 46 8.70 21.23 -2.05
N PHE A 47 8.66 21.46 -0.75
CA PHE A 47 8.21 22.72 -0.17
C PHE A 47 9.41 23.63 0.11
N MET A 48 9.31 24.86 -0.36
CA MET A 48 10.35 25.88 -0.29
C MET A 48 9.80 27.13 0.39
N ASP A 49 10.68 27.92 1.00
CA ASP A 49 10.33 29.29 1.39
C ASP A 49 10.15 30.18 0.14
N LEU A 50 9.79 31.46 0.34
CA LEU A 50 9.61 32.40 -0.78
C LEU A 50 10.92 32.71 -1.52
N SER A 51 12.06 32.53 -0.85
CA SER A 51 13.42 32.67 -1.37
C SER A 51 13.92 31.43 -2.11
N GLU A 52 13.06 30.42 -2.31
CA GLU A 52 13.36 29.16 -3.01
C GLU A 52 14.32 28.23 -2.25
N THR A 53 14.50 28.42 -0.95
CA THR A 53 15.23 27.49 -0.09
C THR A 53 14.37 26.25 0.18
N PRO A 54 14.78 25.03 -0.21
CA PRO A 54 14.01 23.82 0.05
C PRO A 54 14.06 23.43 1.53
N MET A 55 12.88 23.22 2.13
CA MET A 55 12.74 22.94 3.56
C MET A 55 12.48 21.46 3.83
N TYR A 56 11.51 20.88 3.12
CA TYR A 56 11.13 19.48 3.26
C TYR A 56 10.50 18.95 1.96
N THR A 57 10.46 17.63 1.85
CA THR A 57 9.75 16.94 0.78
C THR A 57 8.62 16.08 1.34
N MET A 58 7.56 15.93 0.56
CA MET A 58 6.44 15.04 0.80
C MET A 58 6.28 14.14 -0.41
N GLU A 59 6.53 12.85 -0.24
CA GLU A 59 6.35 11.84 -1.27
C GLU A 59 5.04 11.08 -1.03
N PHE A 60 4.18 11.00 -2.04
CA PHE A 60 2.97 10.18 -1.99
C PHE A 60 3.32 8.73 -2.34
N ILE A 61 3.02 7.83 -1.42
CA ILE A 61 3.14 6.39 -1.60
C ILE A 61 1.74 5.81 -1.76
N ASP A 62 1.59 4.95 -2.76
CA ASP A 62 0.34 4.26 -3.03
C ASP A 62 0.63 2.80 -3.38
N LYS A 63 0.67 1.96 -2.34
CA LYS A 63 1.18 0.59 -2.38
C LYS A 63 0.04 -0.42 -2.39
N SER A 64 0.10 -1.41 -3.30
CA SER A 64 -0.73 -2.61 -3.22
C SER A 64 -0.20 -3.54 -2.13
N ILE A 65 -1.04 -4.00 -1.20
CA ILE A 65 -0.65 -4.94 -0.15
C ILE A 65 -0.94 -6.37 -0.59
N VAL A 66 -2.23 -6.69 -0.76
CA VAL A 66 -2.71 -7.99 -1.21
C VAL A 66 -4.09 -7.82 -1.84
N ASP A 67 -4.37 -8.62 -2.87
CA ASP A 67 -5.61 -8.62 -3.64
C ASP A 67 -5.91 -7.26 -4.30
N SER A 68 -6.61 -6.38 -3.59
CA SER A 68 -6.97 -5.03 -4.01
C SER A 68 -6.95 -4.04 -2.85
N VAL A 69 -6.41 -4.44 -1.70
CA VAL A 69 -6.22 -3.53 -0.57
C VAL A 69 -4.98 -2.70 -0.83
N ARG A 70 -5.17 -1.39 -0.92
CA ARG A 70 -4.10 -0.43 -1.15
C ARG A 70 -3.89 0.39 0.11
N ASP A 71 -2.63 0.68 0.38
CA ASP A 71 -2.21 1.56 1.44
C ASP A 71 -1.62 2.83 0.82
N SER A 72 -2.29 3.96 1.06
CA SER A 72 -1.88 5.26 0.56
C SER A 72 -1.47 6.14 1.72
N TYR A 73 -0.24 6.63 1.70
CA TYR A 73 0.34 7.44 2.78
C TYR A 73 1.40 8.38 2.23
N ILE A 74 1.96 9.24 3.08
CA ILE A 74 3.07 10.12 2.70
C ILE A 74 4.35 9.77 3.43
N LYS A 75 5.47 9.91 2.72
CA LYS A 75 6.81 9.98 3.31
C LYS A 75 7.22 11.44 3.41
N LEU A 76 7.50 11.90 4.62
CA LEU A 76 8.00 13.24 4.89
C LEU A 76 9.51 13.16 5.16
N ASN A 77 10.29 14.00 4.48
CA ASN A 77 11.74 14.07 4.66
C ASN A 77 12.21 15.54 4.80
N ARG A 78 13.16 15.80 5.68
CA ARG A 78 13.77 17.14 5.82
C ARG A 78 14.93 17.28 4.84
N VAL A 79 15.00 18.40 4.12
CA VAL A 79 16.06 18.58 3.11
C VAL A 79 17.42 18.80 3.77
N TYR A 80 17.45 19.48 4.93
CA TYR A 80 18.67 19.79 5.70
C TYR A 80 19.11 18.68 6.67
N ASN A 81 18.30 17.63 6.87
CA ASN A 81 18.62 16.47 7.69
C ASN A 81 17.97 15.22 7.09
N ARG A 82 18.65 14.64 6.10
CA ARG A 82 18.11 13.59 5.22
C ARG A 82 18.09 12.19 5.86
N ASP A 83 18.68 12.03 7.04
CA ASP A 83 18.89 10.72 7.65
C ASP A 83 17.61 10.11 8.24
N LYS A 84 16.55 10.91 8.38
CA LYS A 84 15.27 10.47 8.93
C LYS A 84 14.13 10.80 7.98
N THR A 85 13.51 9.76 7.42
CA THR A 85 12.22 9.83 6.73
C THR A 85 11.13 9.27 7.65
N ILE A 86 9.98 9.92 7.69
CA ILE A 86 8.83 9.45 8.48
C ILE A 86 7.65 9.11 7.56
N GLU A 87 6.94 8.03 7.88
CA GLU A 87 5.72 7.62 7.18
C GLU A 87 4.50 8.02 8.00
N MET A 88 3.56 8.72 7.37
CA MET A 88 2.36 9.19 8.06
C MET A 88 1.15 9.26 7.12
N ASP A 89 -0.04 9.27 7.72
CA ASP A 89 -1.26 9.47 6.95
C ASP A 89 -1.38 10.94 6.54
N TYR A 90 -1.90 11.19 5.34
CA TYR A 90 -2.18 12.53 4.85
C TYR A 90 -3.67 12.82 4.94
N ILE A 91 -4.02 14.10 4.90
CA ILE A 91 -5.40 14.54 4.81
C ILE A 91 -5.63 15.21 3.45
N SER A 92 -6.80 14.95 2.89
CA SER A 92 -7.20 15.51 1.61
C SER A 92 -8.42 16.42 1.82
N PRO A 93 -8.50 17.59 1.17
CA PRO A 93 -9.69 18.42 1.26
C PRO A 93 -10.92 17.78 0.59
N SER A 94 -10.70 16.80 -0.29
CA SER A 94 -11.77 16.00 -0.92
C SER A 94 -11.23 14.67 -1.47
N ALA A 95 -12.10 13.74 -1.85
CA ALA A 95 -11.68 12.52 -2.54
C ALA A 95 -11.14 12.77 -3.98
N PHE A 96 -11.41 13.95 -4.55
CA PHE A 96 -11.05 14.30 -5.93
C PHE A 96 -9.94 15.35 -6.02
N SER A 97 -9.34 15.75 -4.90
CA SER A 97 -8.22 16.68 -4.95
C SER A 97 -6.98 15.96 -5.46
N GLY A 98 -6.36 16.56 -6.47
CA GLY A 98 -5.03 16.15 -6.91
C GLY A 98 -4.01 16.22 -5.77
N GLU A 99 -2.97 15.40 -5.88
CA GLU A 99 -1.95 15.23 -4.84
C GLU A 99 -1.28 16.53 -4.42
N GLU A 100 -1.03 17.47 -5.34
CA GLU A 100 -0.50 18.80 -4.99
C GLU A 100 -1.40 19.51 -3.97
N LYS A 101 -2.71 19.51 -4.20
CA LYS A 101 -3.68 20.14 -3.31
C LYS A 101 -3.75 19.41 -1.98
N SER A 102 -3.66 18.08 -1.99
CA SER A 102 -3.62 17.25 -0.79
C SER A 102 -2.34 17.46 0.01
N ALA A 103 -1.20 17.66 -0.66
CA ALA A 103 0.09 17.95 -0.04
C ALA A 103 0.03 19.27 0.71
N VAL A 104 -0.41 20.33 0.02
CA VAL A 104 -0.56 21.67 0.58
C VAL A 104 -1.56 21.67 1.74
N TYR A 105 -2.71 21.00 1.56
CA TYR A 105 -3.70 20.88 2.62
C TYR A 105 -3.18 20.15 3.85
N THR A 106 -2.45 19.04 3.65
CA THR A 106 -1.81 18.30 4.73
C THR A 106 -0.80 19.17 5.47
N SER A 107 0.04 19.92 4.76
CA SER A 107 1.03 20.82 5.36
C SER A 107 0.39 21.95 6.18
N ILE A 108 -0.73 22.53 5.73
CA ILE A 108 -1.40 23.64 6.41
C ILE A 108 -2.28 23.14 7.57
N LYS A 109 -3.16 22.16 7.33
CA LYS A 109 -4.19 21.75 8.29
C LYS A 109 -3.79 20.56 9.14
N GLY A 110 -3.10 19.58 8.57
CA GLY A 110 -2.74 18.35 9.26
C GLY A 110 -1.49 18.52 10.10
N LEU A 111 -0.42 18.96 9.47
CA LEU A 111 0.91 19.13 10.06
C LEU A 111 1.09 20.51 10.70
N LYS A 112 0.32 21.52 10.25
CA LYS A 112 0.45 22.92 10.69
C LYS A 112 1.88 23.45 10.55
N VAL A 113 2.57 23.03 9.49
CA VAL A 113 3.95 23.47 9.17
C VAL A 113 3.99 24.64 8.20
N ILE A 114 2.84 25.06 7.67
CA ILE A 114 2.69 26.29 6.88
C ILE A 114 1.62 27.15 7.55
N ASP A 115 1.97 28.38 7.88
CA ASP A 115 1.07 29.39 8.41
C ASP A 115 1.24 30.73 7.67
N ASN A 116 0.55 31.78 8.11
CA ASN A 116 0.57 33.10 7.46
C ASN A 116 1.96 33.77 7.48
N LYS A 117 2.95 33.25 8.23
CA LYS A 117 4.34 33.73 8.26
C LYS A 117 5.27 32.90 7.38
N GLY A 118 4.79 31.78 6.82
CA GLY A 118 5.57 30.90 5.95
C GLY A 118 5.73 29.49 6.51
N ILE A 119 6.83 28.83 6.18
CA ILE A 119 7.14 27.48 6.67
C ILE A 119 7.64 27.56 8.11
N ASN A 120 6.91 26.94 9.03
CA ASN A 120 7.25 26.87 10.45
C ASN A 120 8.18 25.69 10.73
N VAL A 121 9.49 25.94 10.75
CA VAL A 121 10.54 24.95 11.00
C VAL A 121 10.44 24.31 12.39
N LYS A 122 9.97 25.05 13.39
CA LYS A 122 9.84 24.51 14.76
C LYS A 122 8.79 23.40 14.81
N ASN A 123 7.63 23.62 14.18
CA ASN A 123 6.58 22.61 14.09
C ASN A 123 7.05 21.41 13.26
N LEU A 124 7.80 21.66 12.18
CA LEU A 124 8.42 20.59 11.39
C LEU A 124 9.34 19.74 12.26
N ASP A 125 10.26 20.35 13.01
CA ASP A 125 11.16 19.62 13.90
C ASP A 125 10.41 18.86 15.01
N GLU A 126 9.31 19.41 15.54
CA GLU A 126 8.46 18.75 16.52
C GLU A 126 7.83 17.47 15.97
N ILE A 127 7.33 17.48 14.72
CA ILE A 127 6.78 16.28 14.07
C ILE A 127 7.84 15.17 13.97
N PHE A 128 9.09 15.52 13.68
CA PHE A 128 10.17 14.54 13.60
C PHE A 128 10.65 14.03 14.97
N LYS A 129 10.41 14.79 16.04
CA LYS A 129 10.62 14.34 17.43
C LYS A 129 9.48 13.41 17.88
N ASN A 130 8.24 13.80 17.59
CA ASN A 130 7.02 13.11 18.00
C ASN A 130 6.26 12.57 16.77
N VAL A 131 6.83 11.55 16.14
CA VAL A 131 6.31 11.00 14.87
C VAL A 131 4.88 10.47 15.08
N PRO A 132 3.87 11.03 14.37
CA PRO A 132 2.51 10.54 14.46
C PRO A 132 2.40 9.08 14.00
N LYS A 133 1.78 8.22 14.82
CA LYS A 133 1.51 6.84 14.42
C LYS A 133 0.42 6.80 13.35
N ARG A 134 0.66 6.00 12.32
CA ARG A 134 -0.32 5.72 11.26
C ARG A 134 -1.54 5.00 11.82
N LYS A 135 -2.72 5.42 11.38
CA LYS A 135 -4.02 4.86 11.76
C LYS A 135 -4.54 4.00 10.62
N LEU A 136 -4.03 2.78 10.53
CA LEU A 136 -4.54 1.78 9.59
C LEU A 136 -5.96 1.35 10.01
N ASP A 137 -6.87 1.34 9.04
CA ASP A 137 -8.19 0.74 9.19
C ASP A 137 -8.11 -0.79 9.33
N SER A 138 -9.19 -1.44 9.74
CA SER A 138 -9.22 -2.89 9.95
C SER A 138 -8.87 -3.68 8.68
N LYS A 139 -9.39 -3.27 7.52
CA LYS A 139 -9.15 -3.94 6.24
C LYS A 139 -7.68 -3.87 5.85
N THR A 140 -7.03 -2.72 6.04
CA THR A 140 -5.60 -2.55 5.78
C THR A 140 -4.74 -3.35 6.76
N LYS A 141 -5.11 -3.41 8.04
CA LYS A 141 -4.42 -4.28 9.03
C LYS A 141 -4.51 -5.76 8.66
N ASP A 142 -5.70 -6.24 8.34
CA ASP A 142 -5.92 -7.64 7.96
C ASP A 142 -5.18 -8.00 6.67
N ALA A 143 -5.11 -7.06 5.72
CA ALA A 143 -4.30 -7.20 4.51
C ALA A 143 -2.81 -7.36 4.82
N TYR A 144 -2.25 -6.54 5.72
CA TYR A 144 -0.85 -6.69 6.14
C TYR A 144 -0.60 -8.01 6.89
N THR A 145 -1.53 -8.45 7.74
CA THR A 145 -1.45 -9.75 8.40
C THR A 145 -1.48 -10.89 7.38
N THR A 146 -2.32 -10.79 6.36
CA THR A 146 -2.41 -11.78 5.27
C THR A 146 -1.14 -11.78 4.45
N ARG A 147 -0.61 -10.60 4.08
CA ARG A 147 0.65 -10.48 3.35
C ARG A 147 1.81 -11.12 4.10
N ASN A 148 1.92 -10.87 5.40
CA ASN A 148 2.93 -11.50 6.25
C ASN A 148 2.80 -13.04 6.28
N LYS A 149 1.58 -13.58 6.26
CA LYS A 149 1.36 -15.03 6.16
C LYS A 149 1.85 -15.57 4.82
N ILE A 150 1.52 -14.89 3.72
CA ILE A 150 1.98 -15.25 2.36
C ILE A 150 3.51 -15.23 2.29
N ASP A 151 4.14 -14.16 2.77
CA ASP A 151 5.60 -14.01 2.73
C ASP A 151 6.31 -15.13 3.51
N LYS A 152 5.73 -15.59 4.64
CA LYS A 152 6.26 -16.74 5.41
C LYS A 152 6.11 -18.09 4.72
N LEU A 153 5.11 -18.24 3.84
CA LEU A 153 4.94 -19.48 3.07
C LEU A 153 6.01 -19.61 1.98
N ASN A 154 6.58 -18.48 1.53
CA ASN A 154 7.63 -18.42 0.50
C ASN A 154 7.35 -19.37 -0.67
N ILE A 155 6.21 -19.16 -1.32
CA ILE A 155 5.71 -20.04 -2.37
C ILE A 155 6.36 -19.71 -3.71
N GLU A 156 6.77 -20.75 -4.40
CA GLU A 156 7.24 -20.73 -5.78
C GLU A 156 6.46 -21.77 -6.58
N VAL A 157 6.34 -21.52 -7.88
CA VAL A 157 5.74 -22.46 -8.83
C VAL A 157 6.75 -22.68 -9.94
N ASN A 158 7.17 -23.93 -10.14
CA ASN A 158 8.16 -24.25 -11.16
C ASN A 158 7.51 -24.40 -12.55
N LYS A 159 8.35 -24.59 -13.58
CA LYS A 159 7.90 -24.70 -14.98
C LYS A 159 7.10 -25.96 -15.30
N VAL A 160 7.02 -26.93 -14.39
CA VAL A 160 6.21 -28.15 -14.54
C VAL A 160 4.92 -28.12 -13.72
N GLY A 161 4.66 -27.02 -12.99
CA GLY A 161 3.42 -26.83 -12.26
C GLY A 161 3.48 -27.30 -10.81
N GLU A 162 4.65 -27.68 -10.32
CA GLU A 162 4.85 -28.03 -8.92
C GLU A 162 4.84 -26.76 -8.07
N ILE A 163 4.13 -26.82 -6.95
CA ILE A 163 4.05 -25.78 -5.94
C ILE A 163 5.06 -26.13 -4.85
N ILE A 164 6.02 -25.23 -4.64
CA ILE A 164 7.12 -25.39 -3.70
C ILE A 164 6.94 -24.33 -2.60
N SER A 165 7.05 -24.73 -1.33
CA SER A 165 7.04 -23.83 -0.18
C SER A 165 8.34 -24.01 0.59
N ASN A 166 9.12 -22.94 0.76
CA ASN A 166 10.42 -22.99 1.44
C ASN A 166 11.36 -24.10 0.90
N GLY A 167 11.37 -24.31 -0.42
CA GLY A 167 12.19 -25.33 -1.08
C GLY A 167 11.65 -26.76 -1.05
N VAL A 168 10.48 -26.99 -0.43
CA VAL A 168 9.85 -28.32 -0.35
C VAL A 168 8.63 -28.40 -1.27
N PRO A 169 8.50 -29.42 -2.12
CA PRO A 169 7.28 -29.67 -2.89
C PRO A 169 6.08 -29.93 -1.97
N VAL A 170 5.01 -29.15 -2.13
CA VAL A 170 3.80 -29.21 -1.28
C VAL A 170 2.53 -29.48 -2.08
N GLY A 171 2.57 -29.33 -3.40
CA GLY A 171 1.43 -29.59 -4.26
C GLY A 171 1.77 -29.40 -5.73
N TYR A 172 0.75 -29.47 -6.58
CA TYR A 172 0.91 -29.23 -8.02
C TYR A 172 -0.40 -28.73 -8.64
N PHE A 173 -0.25 -28.07 -9.78
CA PHE A 173 -1.35 -27.72 -10.66
C PHE A 173 -1.59 -28.82 -11.70
N THR A 174 -2.85 -29.04 -12.05
CA THR A 174 -3.24 -29.81 -13.25
C THR A 174 -4.07 -28.93 -14.17
N ASN A 175 -4.38 -29.45 -15.37
CA ASN A 175 -5.11 -28.73 -16.42
C ASN A 175 -4.43 -27.41 -16.85
N LEU A 176 -3.10 -27.43 -16.86
CA LEU A 176 -2.28 -26.30 -17.27
C LEU A 176 -2.38 -26.10 -18.80
N PRO A 177 -2.50 -24.85 -19.29
CA PRO A 177 -2.53 -24.58 -20.72
C PRO A 177 -1.17 -24.88 -21.36
N VAL A 178 -1.16 -25.07 -22.68
CA VAL A 178 0.07 -25.30 -23.47
C VAL A 178 1.08 -24.15 -23.33
N SER A 179 0.62 -22.93 -23.02
CA SER A 179 1.47 -21.76 -22.78
C SER A 179 2.10 -21.73 -21.38
N PHE A 180 1.81 -22.70 -20.52
CA PHE A 180 2.42 -22.79 -19.21
C PHE A 180 3.93 -23.08 -19.31
N GLY A 181 4.73 -22.45 -18.45
CA GLY A 181 6.20 -22.58 -18.44
C GLY A 181 6.93 -21.56 -19.32
N SER A 182 6.23 -20.91 -20.26
CA SER A 182 6.71 -19.70 -20.96
C SER A 182 6.21 -18.40 -20.34
N GLU A 183 5.04 -18.44 -19.67
CA GLU A 183 4.44 -17.29 -18.99
C GLU A 183 4.07 -17.67 -17.55
N ASP A 184 4.36 -16.78 -16.60
CA ASP A 184 3.98 -16.96 -15.19
C ASP A 184 2.54 -16.49 -14.90
N THR A 185 1.88 -15.88 -15.90
CA THR A 185 0.54 -15.30 -15.82
C THR A 185 -0.49 -16.14 -16.55
N ILE A 186 -1.73 -16.12 -16.05
CA ILE A 186 -2.87 -16.78 -16.70
C ILE A 186 -3.64 -15.76 -17.53
N THR A 187 -3.47 -15.83 -18.85
CA THR A 187 -4.11 -14.92 -19.79
C THR A 187 -5.60 -15.26 -19.97
N ASP A 188 -6.37 -14.33 -20.54
CA ASP A 188 -7.80 -14.54 -20.82
C ASP A 188 -8.06 -15.61 -21.89
N LYS A 189 -7.04 -16.08 -22.60
CA LYS A 189 -7.17 -17.13 -23.62
C LYS A 189 -7.17 -18.54 -23.03
N THR A 190 -6.94 -18.67 -21.72
CA THR A 190 -7.04 -19.94 -21.00
C THR A 190 -8.48 -20.15 -20.54
N PHE A 191 -9.18 -21.10 -21.18
CA PHE A 191 -10.58 -21.46 -20.86
C PHE A 191 -10.71 -22.75 -20.05
N ILE A 192 -9.60 -23.30 -19.60
CA ILE A 192 -9.56 -24.53 -18.81
C ILE A 192 -9.42 -24.13 -17.34
N ASP A 193 -10.25 -24.70 -16.46
CA ASP A 193 -10.11 -24.52 -15.02
C ASP A 193 -8.82 -25.21 -14.56
N ILE A 194 -8.01 -24.48 -13.80
CA ILE A 194 -6.74 -25.01 -13.27
C ILE A 194 -7.02 -25.62 -11.90
N GLU A 195 -6.74 -26.90 -11.73
CA GLU A 195 -6.96 -27.59 -10.46
C GLU A 195 -5.68 -27.63 -9.62
N VAL A 196 -5.84 -27.74 -8.31
CA VAL A 196 -4.75 -27.74 -7.33
C VAL A 196 -4.87 -28.98 -6.46
N TYR A 197 -3.75 -29.69 -6.34
CA TYR A 197 -3.62 -30.89 -5.52
C TYR A 197 -2.47 -30.72 -4.53
N ASP A 198 -2.56 -31.41 -3.39
CA ASP A 198 -1.43 -31.52 -2.46
C ASP A 198 -0.41 -32.57 -2.94
N ALA A 199 0.73 -32.65 -2.26
CA ALA A 199 1.78 -33.63 -2.55
C ALA A 199 1.32 -35.10 -2.45
N LYS A 200 0.15 -35.37 -1.83
CA LYS A 200 -0.46 -36.71 -1.73
C LYS A 200 -1.57 -36.92 -2.76
N SER A 201 -1.68 -36.05 -3.75
CA SER A 201 -2.72 -36.07 -4.80
C SER A 201 -4.14 -35.93 -4.26
N LYS A 202 -4.32 -35.33 -3.08
CA LYS A 202 -5.64 -34.92 -2.60
C LYS A 202 -6.04 -33.61 -3.27
N TYR A 203 -7.26 -33.57 -3.81
CA TYR A 203 -7.81 -32.35 -4.40
C TYR A 203 -8.02 -31.26 -3.35
N ILE A 204 -7.42 -30.08 -3.59
CA ILE A 204 -7.49 -28.91 -2.69
C ILE A 204 -8.49 -27.88 -3.21
N GLY A 205 -8.60 -27.73 -4.53
CA GLY A 205 -9.51 -26.77 -5.14
C GLY A 205 -9.16 -26.49 -6.58
N LYS A 206 -9.77 -25.44 -7.13
CA LYS A 206 -9.52 -25.01 -8.50
C LYS A 206 -9.62 -23.50 -8.65
N TYR A 207 -8.93 -22.99 -9.66
CA TYR A 207 -9.11 -21.67 -10.20
C TYR A 207 -9.96 -21.74 -11.47
N ILE A 208 -11.12 -21.10 -11.41
CA ILE A 208 -12.08 -20.99 -12.50
C ILE A 208 -11.66 -19.81 -13.38
N THR A 209 -11.14 -20.12 -14.57
CA THR A 209 -10.50 -19.12 -15.44
C THR A 209 -11.50 -18.15 -16.08
N THR A 210 -12.75 -18.55 -16.23
CA THR A 210 -13.84 -17.73 -16.78
C THR A 210 -14.33 -16.68 -15.78
N THR A 211 -14.61 -17.09 -14.54
CA THR A 211 -15.09 -16.18 -13.48
C THR A 211 -13.98 -15.54 -12.66
N LYS A 212 -12.72 -15.93 -12.90
CA LYS A 212 -11.53 -15.49 -12.14
C LYS A 212 -11.64 -15.80 -10.63
N GLN A 213 -12.25 -16.93 -10.30
CA GLN A 213 -12.51 -17.35 -8.91
C GLN A 213 -11.66 -18.53 -8.50
N ILE A 214 -11.12 -18.49 -7.29
CA ILE A 214 -10.63 -19.67 -6.59
C ILE A 214 -11.79 -20.28 -5.81
N LYS A 215 -11.98 -21.58 -5.97
CA LYS A 215 -12.90 -22.40 -5.18
C LYS A 215 -12.14 -23.54 -4.53
N THR A 216 -12.12 -23.58 -3.21
CA THR A 216 -11.54 -24.69 -2.44
C THR A 216 -12.49 -25.89 -2.42
N ALA A 217 -11.95 -27.08 -2.15
CA ALA A 217 -12.71 -28.31 -1.98
C ALA A 217 -13.73 -28.23 -0.82
N ASN A 218 -13.44 -27.43 0.21
CA ASN A 218 -14.35 -27.17 1.32
C ASN A 218 -15.42 -26.08 1.03
N GLY A 219 -15.51 -25.59 -0.21
CA GLY A 219 -16.59 -24.70 -0.66
C GLY A 219 -16.36 -23.20 -0.46
N LYS A 220 -15.20 -22.76 0.05
CA LYS A 220 -14.86 -21.33 0.10
C LYS A 220 -14.58 -20.81 -1.29
N ILE A 221 -15.02 -19.58 -1.56
CA ILE A 221 -14.86 -18.91 -2.85
C ILE A 221 -14.14 -17.58 -2.65
N PHE A 222 -13.19 -17.27 -3.53
CA PHE A 222 -12.52 -15.98 -3.56
C PHE A 222 -12.33 -15.52 -5.01
N THR A 223 -12.61 -14.25 -5.30
CA THR A 223 -12.36 -13.68 -6.63
C THR A 223 -10.97 -13.07 -6.64
N ILE A 224 -10.07 -13.61 -7.47
CA ILE A 224 -8.76 -13.00 -7.70
C ILE A 224 -8.97 -11.85 -8.69
N TYR A 225 -8.79 -10.64 -8.19
CA TYR A 225 -8.77 -9.45 -9.02
C TYR A 225 -7.44 -9.36 -9.77
N ARG A 226 -7.47 -8.80 -10.98
CA ARG A 226 -6.25 -8.37 -11.66
C ARG A 226 -5.54 -7.34 -10.80
N GLU A 227 -4.23 -7.48 -10.63
CA GLU A 227 -3.47 -6.47 -9.91
C GLU A 227 -3.54 -5.18 -10.74
N ILE A 228 -4.20 -4.15 -10.20
CA ILE A 228 -4.17 -2.82 -10.81
C ILE A 228 -2.92 -2.14 -10.25
N SER A 229 -1.84 -2.12 -11.04
CA SER A 229 -0.68 -1.30 -10.66
C SER A 229 -1.09 0.18 -10.63
N GLY A 230 -0.70 0.90 -9.58
CA GLY A 230 -1.01 2.33 -9.44
C GLY A 230 -0.47 3.19 -10.59
N ARG A 231 -1.05 4.39 -10.74
CA ARG A 231 -0.76 5.51 -11.68
C ARG A 231 -0.64 5.22 -13.19
N ALA A 232 -0.38 3.98 -13.58
CA ALA A 232 -0.59 3.42 -14.89
C ALA A 232 -1.22 2.04 -14.66
N ALA A 233 -2.53 1.94 -14.86
CA ALA A 233 -3.30 0.72 -14.62
C ALA A 233 -2.93 -0.35 -15.66
N LEU A 234 -1.76 -0.98 -15.51
CA LEU A 234 -1.51 -2.28 -16.13
C LEU A 234 -2.33 -3.28 -15.32
N LEU A 235 -3.43 -3.73 -15.91
CA LEU A 235 -4.17 -4.88 -15.41
C LEU A 235 -3.25 -6.09 -15.54
N LYS A 236 -2.59 -6.49 -14.46
CA LYS A 236 -1.79 -7.71 -14.47
C LYS A 236 -2.71 -8.90 -14.31
N PHE A 237 -2.62 -9.83 -15.24
CA PHE A 237 -3.21 -11.15 -15.12
C PHE A 237 -2.69 -11.85 -13.86
N PRO A 238 -3.53 -12.66 -13.20
CA PRO A 238 -3.09 -13.38 -12.02
C PRO A 238 -2.01 -14.39 -12.39
N THR A 239 -1.05 -14.57 -11.49
CA THR A 239 0.03 -15.54 -11.66
C THR A 239 -0.35 -16.88 -11.04
N TYR A 240 0.28 -17.96 -11.51
CA TYR A 240 0.12 -19.28 -10.87
C TYR A 240 0.55 -19.24 -9.40
N LYS A 241 1.62 -18.48 -9.09
CA LYS A 241 2.04 -18.19 -7.71
C LYS A 241 0.93 -17.55 -6.89
N ALA A 242 0.26 -16.51 -7.40
CA ALA A 242 -0.82 -15.85 -6.67
C ALA A 242 -2.01 -16.79 -6.39
N ILE A 243 -2.28 -17.76 -7.28
CA ILE A 243 -3.30 -18.78 -7.03
C ILE A 243 -2.87 -19.71 -5.90
N ALA A 244 -1.64 -20.22 -5.93
CA ALA A 244 -1.12 -21.10 -4.89
C ALA A 244 -1.10 -20.41 -3.52
N GLU A 245 -0.61 -19.16 -3.45
CA GLU A 245 -0.63 -18.33 -2.25
C GLU A 245 -2.06 -18.17 -1.71
N ARG A 246 -3.01 -17.83 -2.58
CA ARG A 246 -4.38 -17.61 -2.14
C ARG A 246 -5.08 -18.90 -1.72
N MET A 247 -4.82 -20.00 -2.41
CA MET A 247 -5.31 -21.32 -2.04
C MET A 247 -4.82 -21.71 -0.64
N ALA A 248 -3.53 -21.49 -0.33
CA ALA A 248 -2.95 -21.78 0.98
C ALA A 248 -3.55 -20.91 2.11
N ILE A 249 -3.91 -19.66 1.81
CA ILE A 249 -4.63 -18.81 2.77
C ILE A 249 -6.07 -19.28 3.00
N MET A 250 -6.76 -19.75 1.95
CA MET A 250 -8.16 -20.19 2.04
C MET A 250 -8.29 -21.57 2.69
N ASP A 251 -7.35 -22.48 2.44
CA ASP A 251 -7.25 -23.80 3.07
C ASP A 251 -5.92 -23.95 3.84
N PRO A 252 -5.90 -23.64 5.15
CA PRO A 252 -4.71 -23.79 5.98
C PRO A 252 -4.18 -25.22 6.10
N ASN A 253 -4.94 -26.24 5.68
CA ASN A 253 -4.47 -27.63 5.66
C ASN A 253 -3.63 -27.95 4.43
N PHE A 254 -3.66 -27.09 3.39
CA PHE A 254 -2.89 -27.29 2.18
C PHE A 254 -1.39 -27.07 2.44
N ILE A 255 -1.02 -25.90 2.98
CA ILE A 255 0.36 -25.60 3.39
C ILE A 255 0.32 -25.04 4.81
N LYS A 256 0.91 -25.79 5.76
CA LYS A 256 1.04 -25.32 7.13
C LYS A 256 2.10 -24.22 7.18
N VAL A 257 1.71 -23.04 7.67
CA VAL A 257 2.66 -21.97 7.98
C VAL A 257 3.60 -22.48 9.08
N GLN A 258 4.89 -22.64 8.78
CA GLN A 258 5.88 -22.95 9.82
C GLN A 258 6.06 -21.70 10.68
N GLU A 259 5.61 -21.75 11.93
CA GLU A 259 5.71 -20.61 12.86
C GLU A 259 7.14 -20.39 13.39
N LYS A 260 8.05 -21.36 13.20
CA LYS A 260 9.46 -21.28 13.57
C LYS A 260 10.33 -21.87 12.47
N VAL A 261 11.34 -21.13 12.04
CA VAL A 261 12.50 -21.67 11.31
C VAL A 261 13.18 -22.64 12.26
N ILE A 262 13.04 -23.94 12.02
CA ILE A 262 13.87 -24.94 12.67
C ILE A 262 15.20 -24.89 11.91
N VAL A 263 16.17 -24.16 12.46
CA VAL A 263 17.56 -24.26 12.01
C VAL A 263 17.98 -25.68 12.39
N GLY A 264 18.06 -26.57 11.41
CA GLY A 264 18.54 -27.93 11.63
C GLY A 264 19.96 -27.91 12.21
N ASP A 265 20.28 -28.90 13.03
CA ASP A 265 21.58 -28.99 13.68
C ASP A 265 22.71 -28.93 12.65
N VAL A 266 23.62 -27.96 12.83
CA VAL A 266 24.87 -27.90 12.09
C VAL A 266 25.68 -29.12 12.51
N VAL A 267 25.66 -30.16 11.67
CA VAL A 267 26.58 -31.29 11.80
C VAL A 267 27.98 -30.72 11.63
N LYS A 268 28.65 -30.46 12.76
CA LYS A 268 30.10 -30.27 12.78
C LYS A 268 30.70 -31.58 12.28
N GLY A 269 31.08 -31.60 11.01
CA GLY A 269 31.86 -32.68 10.44
C GLY A 269 33.09 -32.92 11.32
N ASN A 270 33.20 -34.14 11.82
CA ASN A 270 34.40 -34.62 12.49
C ASN A 270 35.59 -34.39 11.56
N ALA A 271 36.53 -33.55 11.99
CA ALA A 271 37.86 -33.55 11.42
C ALA A 271 38.52 -34.89 11.78
N GLU A 272 38.84 -35.67 10.76
CA GLU A 272 39.64 -36.89 10.87
C GLU A 272 41.00 -36.55 11.49
N LYS A 273 41.47 -37.44 12.38
CA LYS A 273 42.81 -37.48 12.97
C LYS A 273 43.78 -38.18 12.04
#